data_AF-A0A2N2SRD4-F1
#
_entry.id   AF-A0A2N2SRD4-F1
#
_cell.length_a   1.000
_cell.length_b   1.000
_cell.length_c   1.000
_cell.angle_alpha   90.00
_cell.angle_beta   90.00
_cell.angle_gamma   90.00
#
_symmetry.space_group_name_H-M   'P 1'
#
loop_
_entity.id
_entity.type
_entity.pdbx_description
1 polymer ?
#
loop_
_entity_poly.entity_id
_entity_poly.type
_entity_poly.pdbx_seq_one_letter_code
_entity_poly.pdbx_strand_id
1 'polypeptide(L)' 'MAQGFMPPHGGYENLLSYQKAQIVYDATVFFCDRYIDRRSRTHDQMVQAARSGKQNIVEASMASGTSKETEIKLTNVA' A
#
# COMPACT_ATOMS: atom_id res chain seq x y z
N MET A 1 -1.59 -10.98 31.92
CA MET A 1 -1.10 -10.02 30.91
C MET A 1 -2.10 -10.04 29.76
N ALA A 2 -2.69 -8.90 29.41
CA ALA A 2 -4.00 -8.78 28.75
C ALA A 2 -4.16 -9.61 27.46
N GLN A 3 -5.17 -10.50 27.44
CA GLN A 3 -5.76 -11.09 26.24
C GLN A 3 -6.66 -10.03 25.59
N GLY A 4 -6.07 -9.20 24.73
CA GLY A 4 -6.83 -8.37 23.82
C GLY A 4 -7.51 -9.25 22.76
N PHE A 5 -8.82 -9.16 22.65
CA PHE A 5 -9.70 -9.83 21.68
C PHE A 5 -9.37 -9.50 20.21
N MET A 6 -8.37 -8.66 19.95
CA MET A 6 -7.97 -8.21 18.63
C MET A 6 -6.61 -8.84 18.27
N PRO A 7 -6.52 -9.65 17.20
CA PRO A 7 -5.24 -10.15 16.72
C PRO A 7 -4.35 -8.96 16.33
N PRO A 8 -3.01 -9.09 16.45
CA PRO A 8 -2.10 -8.03 16.08
C PRO A 8 -2.35 -7.59 14.63
N HIS A 9 -2.69 -6.31 14.47
CA HIS A 9 -2.83 -5.68 13.16
C HIS A 9 -1.48 -5.73 12.45
N GLY A 10 -1.43 -6.35 11.26
CA GLY A 10 -0.14 -6.55 10.56
C GLY A 10 -0.17 -7.53 9.38
N GLY A 11 -1.32 -7.73 8.72
CA GLY A 11 -1.44 -8.69 7.63
C GLY A 11 -1.04 -8.15 6.25
N TYR A 12 -0.98 -6.83 6.08
CA TYR A 12 -0.82 -6.22 4.75
C TYR A 12 0.50 -6.58 4.08
N GLU A 13 1.56 -6.82 4.85
CA GLU A 13 2.88 -7.19 4.33
C GLU A 13 2.84 -8.53 3.55
N ASN A 14 1.91 -9.41 3.90
CA ASN A 14 1.69 -10.68 3.22
C ASN A 14 0.76 -10.57 2.01
N LEU A 15 0.13 -9.41 1.78
CA LEU A 15 -0.70 -9.21 0.60
C LEU A 15 0.18 -9.12 -0.65
N LEU A 16 -0.09 -9.99 -1.62
CA LEU A 16 0.58 -9.94 -2.93
C LEU A 16 0.41 -8.57 -3.60
N SER A 17 -0.72 -7.90 -3.37
CA SER A 17 -0.96 -6.53 -3.86
C SER A 17 -0.01 -5.51 -3.22
N TYR A 18 0.25 -5.61 -1.92
CA TYR A 18 1.20 -4.73 -1.22
C TYR A 18 2.64 -4.97 -1.70
N GLN A 19 3.06 -6.23 -1.79
CA GLN A 19 4.40 -6.58 -2.28
C GLN A 19 4.64 -6.08 -3.71
N LYS A 20 3.65 -6.26 -4.59
CA LYS A 20 3.70 -5.71 -5.95
C LYS A 20 3.71 -4.18 -5.96
N ALA A 21 2.92 -3.53 -5.11
CA ALA A 21 2.91 -2.07 -4.99
C ALA A 21 4.26 -1.52 -4.52
N GLN A 22 4.97 -2.24 -3.65
CA GLN A 22 6.33 -1.89 -3.25
C GLN A 22 7.31 -1.97 -4.43
N ILE A 23 7.28 -3.05 -5.21
CA ILE A 23 8.10 -3.19 -6.43
C ILE A 23 7.80 -2.07 -7.41
N VAL A 24 6.53 -1.73 -7.63
CA VAL A 24 6.13 -0.62 -8.50
C VAL A 24 6.65 0.71 -7.97
N TYR A 25 6.60 0.95 -6.66
CA TYR A 25 7.17 2.15 -6.05
C TYR A 25 8.69 2.24 -6.27
N ASP A 26 9.43 1.17 -5.98
CA ASP A 26 10.89 1.16 -6.15
C ASP A 26 11.29 1.36 -7.61
N ALA A 27 10.60 0.67 -8.53
CA ALA A 27 10.79 0.85 -9.97
C ALA A 27 10.46 2.28 -10.44
N THR A 28 9.40 2.89 -9.89
CA THR A 28 9.02 4.28 -10.22
C THR A 28 10.09 5.26 -9.77
N VAL A 29 10.62 5.10 -8.55
CA VAL A 29 11.71 5.94 -8.04
C VAL A 29 12.95 5.81 -8.91
N PHE A 30 13.36 4.57 -9.22
CA PHE A 30 14.52 4.33 -10.08
C PHE A 30 14.35 4.91 -11.49
N PHE A 31 13.17 4.72 -12.09
CA PHE A 31 12.84 5.28 -13.40
C PHE A 31 12.88 6.80 -13.38
N CYS A 32 12.22 7.43 -12.39
CA CYS A 32 12.16 8.89 -12.30
C CYS A 32 13.57 9.48 -12.07
N ASP A 33 14.36 8.91 -11.16
CA ASP A 33 15.72 9.38 -10.88
C ASP A 33 16.67 9.25 -12.08
N ARG A 34 16.40 8.31 -12.99
CA ARG A 34 17.23 8.08 -14.17
C ARG A 34 16.79 8.86 -15.40
N TYR A 35 15.49 9.04 -15.60
CA TYR A 35 14.94 9.51 -16.86
C TYR A 35 14.14 10.82 -16.76
N ILE A 36 13.83 11.30 -15.55
CA ILE A 36 13.08 12.53 -15.33
C ILE A 36 13.95 13.49 -14.53
N ASP A 37 13.98 14.77 -14.93
CA ASP A 37 14.64 15.80 -14.14
C ASP A 37 14.07 15.81 -12.71
N ARG A 38 14.95 15.70 -11.71
CA ARG A 38 14.59 15.68 -10.28
C ARG A 38 13.90 16.96 -9.81
N ARG A 39 14.01 18.06 -10.55
CA ARG A 39 13.31 19.33 -10.27
C ARG A 39 11.99 19.46 -11.01
N SER A 40 11.66 18.49 -11.87
CA SER A 40 10.40 18.48 -12.60
C SER A 40 9.26 18.11 -11.67
N ARG A 41 8.15 18.85 -11.76
CA ARG A 41 6.88 18.49 -11.12
C ARG A 41 6.42 17.08 -11.48
N THR A 42 6.73 16.60 -12.68
CA THR A 42 6.38 15.24 -13.13
C THR A 42 7.10 14.18 -12.30
N HIS A 43 8.37 14.40 -11.93
CA HIS A 43 9.12 13.49 -11.06
C HIS A 43 8.42 13.36 -9.71
N ASP A 44 8.16 14.50 -9.07
CA ASP A 44 7.49 14.55 -7.76
C ASP A 44 6.12 13.85 -7.79
N GLN A 45 5.32 14.15 -8.81
CA GLN A 45 3.97 13.58 -8.95
C GLN A 45 4.00 12.06 -9.13
N MET A 46 4.92 11.53 -9.94
CA MET A 46 5.03 10.10 -10.17
C MET A 46 5.48 9.36 -8.90
N VAL A 47 6.51 9.87 -8.22
CA VAL A 47 7.00 9.28 -6.96
C VAL A 47 5.93 9.32 -5.87
N GLN A 48 5.21 10.44 -5.75
CA GLN A 48 4.12 10.58 -4.79
C GLN A 48 2.95 9.64 -5.11
N ALA A 49 2.54 9.53 -6.37
CA ALA A 49 1.46 8.64 -6.78
C ALA A 49 1.79 7.17 -6.45
N ALA A 50 3.02 6.73 -6.76
CA ALA A 50 3.44 5.37 -6.43
C ALA A 50 3.54 5.13 -4.92
N ARG A 51 3.95 6.15 -4.13
CA ARG A 51 3.95 6.08 -2.66
C ARG A 51 2.53 5.98 -2.10
N SER A 52 1.60 6.78 -2.63
CA SER A 52 0.19 6.74 -2.22
C SER A 52 -0.45 5.38 -2.54
N GLY A 53 -0.11 4.78 -3.69
CA GLY A 53 -0.63 3.47 -4.08
C GLY A 53 -0.39 2.38 -3.03
N LYS A 54 0.84 2.27 -2.50
CA LYS A 54 1.13 1.31 -1.41
C LYS A 54 0.44 1.68 -0.10
N GLN A 55 0.36 2.98 0.22
CA GLN A 55 -0.24 3.46 1.47
C GLN A 55 -1.75 3.17 1.53
N ASN A 56 -2.45 3.31 0.41
CA ASN A 56 -3.88 2.97 0.31
C ASN A 56 -4.13 1.50 0.67
N ILE A 57 -3.22 0.58 0.33
CA ILE A 57 -3.35 -0.84 0.66
C ILE A 57 -3.15 -1.06 2.17
N VAL A 58 -2.18 -0.37 2.78
CA VAL A 58 -1.97 -0.41 4.23
C VAL A 58 -3.22 0.08 4.96
N GLU A 59 -3.75 1.23 4.58
CA GLU A 59 -4.93 1.84 5.20
C GLU A 59 -6.17 0.95 5.04
N ALA A 60 -6.40 0.41 3.84
CA ALA A 60 -7.50 -0.51 3.59
C ALA A 60 -7.38 -1.81 4.40
N SER A 61 -6.18 -2.38 4.50
CA SER A 61 -5.95 -3.60 5.29
C SER A 61 -6.09 -3.38 6.79
N MET A 62 -5.73 -2.20 7.29
CA MET A 62 -5.97 -1.83 8.69
C MET A 62 -7.46 -1.65 8.96
N ALA A 63 -8.19 -1.02 8.03
CA ALA A 63 -9.63 -0.86 8.13
C ALA A 63 -10.38 -2.20 8.08
N SER A 64 -9.95 -3.15 7.23
CA SER A 64 -10.56 -4.49 7.17
C SER A 64 -10.36 -5.28 8.46
N GLY A 65 -9.21 -5.11 9.13
CA GLY A 65 -8.95 -5.73 10.44
C GLY A 65 -9.86 -5.21 11.57
N THR A 66 -10.45 -4.02 11.43
CA THR A 66 -11.37 -3.44 12.42
C THR A 66 -12.85 -3.80 12.18
N SER A 67 -13.21 -4.31 11.00
CA SER A 67 -14.57 -4.73 10.67
C SER A 67 -14.55 -5.93 9.74
N LYS A 68 -14.97 -7.10 10.25
CA LYS A 68 -15.18 -8.32 9.43
C LYS A 68 -16.13 -8.09 8.25
N GLU A 69 -17.03 -7.10 8.32
CA GLU A 69 -17.91 -6.72 7.20
C GLU A 69 -17.16 -6.00 6.07
N THR A 70 -16.11 -5.23 6.38
CA THR A 70 -15.27 -4.54 5.38
C THR A 70 -14.32 -5.50 4.69
N GLU A 71 -13.77 -6.47 5.43
CA GLU A 71 -12.91 -7.54 4.89
C GLU A 71 -13.63 -8.35 3.80
N ILE A 72 -14.86 -8.79 4.06
CA ILE A 72 -15.67 -9.55 3.09
C ILE A 72 -15.96 -8.75 1.80
N LYS A 73 -16.18 -7.43 1.89
CA LYS A 73 -16.45 -6.58 0.71
C LYS A 73 -15.19 -6.31 -0.13
N LEU A 74 -13.99 -6.35 0.46
CA LEU A 74 -12.74 -6.09 -0.25
C LEU A 74 -12.11 -7.35 -0.86
N THR A 75 -12.39 -8.53 -0.31
CA THR A 75 -11.88 -9.81 -0.83
C THR A 75 -12.83 -10.50 -1.82
N ASN A 76 -14.13 -10.16 -1.84
CA ASN A 76 -15.12 -10.67 -2.81
C ASN A 76 -15.38 -9.66 -3.95
N VAL A 77 -14.34 -9.28 -4.67
CA VAL A 77 -14.50 -8.83 -6.06
C VAL A 77 -13.82 -9.88 -6.95
N ALA A 78 -14.61 -10.89 -7.28
CA ALA A 78 -14.44 -11.81 -8.41
C ALA A 78 -15.82 -12.00 -9.05
#